data_AF-A0A2P4XD44-F1
#
_entry.id   AF-A0A2P4XD44-F1
#
_cell.length_a   1.000
_cell.length_b   1.000
_cell.length_c   1.000
_cell.angle_alpha   90.00
_cell.angle_beta   90.00
_cell.angle_gamma   90.00
#
_symmetry.space_group_name_H-M   'P 1'
#
loop_
_entity.id
_entity.type
_entity.pdbx_description
1 polymer ?
#
loop_
_entity_poly.entity_id
_entity_poly.type
_entity_poly.pdbx_seq_one_letter_code
_entity_poly.pdbx_strand_id
1 'polypeptide(L)'
;MIFYRKGVHHVDKKSGKEVMYDLQQKIDFAVFPGLQGGPHNHTIAALSTALLQAQSPEFKAYQSQVIANSRAVVAELIKRGYEVVSNGTDNHLALVDVKKSRGVDGARVEFVLESANMVVNKNTVPGDKSAFVPGGIRLGAPALTTRGCTEEDFEQVAAFLDDGVKLTAELNERARAQGVKKVKDFKEFVTNDAEAKDKVDTLKRDVTAFVRQFPTIGFSEEDMKYKN
;
A
#
# COMPACT_ATOMS: atom_id res chain seq x y z
N MET A 1 10.59 -3.06 -18.79
CA MET A 1 9.64 -3.13 -19.92
C MET A 1 9.19 -1.73 -20.25
N ILE A 2 9.26 -1.33 -21.52
CA ILE A 2 8.87 0.02 -21.94
C ILE A 2 7.86 -0.13 -23.07
N PHE A 3 6.67 0.44 -22.88
CA PHE A 3 5.65 0.52 -23.91
C PHE A 3 5.77 1.87 -24.61
N TYR A 4 5.72 1.87 -25.93
CA TYR A 4 5.72 3.08 -26.73
C TYR A 4 4.83 2.89 -27.95
N ARG A 5 4.28 3.99 -28.48
CA ARG A 5 3.43 3.96 -29.65
C ARG A 5 4.26 3.72 -30.91
N LYS A 6 3.71 2.91 -31.83
CA LYS A 6 4.21 2.71 -33.20
C LYS A 6 3.13 3.12 -34.19
N GLY A 7 3.51 3.46 -35.42
CA GLY A 7 2.60 3.87 -36.49
C GLY A 7 2.61 5.38 -36.75
N VAL A 8 1.54 5.87 -37.37
CA VAL A 8 1.37 7.28 -37.73
C VAL A 8 1.17 8.12 -36.47
N HIS A 9 2.03 9.11 -36.27
CA HIS A 9 1.88 10.10 -35.21
C HIS A 9 0.88 11.18 -35.64
N HIS A 10 1.06 11.74 -36.84
CA HIS A 10 0.12 12.67 -37.47
C HIS A 10 0.34 12.71 -38.99
N VAL A 11 -0.59 13.32 -39.72
CA VAL A 11 -0.45 13.60 -41.15
C VAL A 11 -0.11 15.07 -41.32
N ASP A 12 0.96 15.38 -42.07
CA ASP A 12 1.35 16.74 -42.37
C ASP A 12 0.28 17.42 -43.23
N LYS A 13 -0.29 18.51 -42.71
CA LYS A 13 -1.45 19.18 -43.33
C LYS A 13 -1.16 19.79 -44.70
N LYS A 14 0.11 20.02 -45.05
CA LYS A 14 0.50 20.69 -46.30
C LYS A 14 0.86 19.69 -47.40
N SER A 15 1.60 18.65 -47.04
CA SER A 15 2.11 17.65 -47.97
C SER A 15 1.24 16.39 -48.02
N GLY A 16 0.30 16.23 -47.09
CA GLY A 16 -0.52 15.02 -46.95
C GLY A 16 0.28 13.79 -46.52
N LYS A 17 1.57 13.95 -46.18
CA LYS A 17 2.45 12.83 -45.82
C LYS A 17 2.24 12.40 -44.39
N GLU A 18 2.21 11.09 -44.17
CA GLU A 18 2.22 10.51 -42.84
C GLU A 18 3.57 10.73 -42.16
N VAL A 19 3.54 11.22 -40.93
CA VAL A 19 4.70 11.34 -40.05
C VAL A 19 4.60 10.24 -39.01
N MET A 20 5.58 9.34 -39.01
CA MET A 20 5.61 8.18 -38.12
C MET A 20 6.17 8.54 -36.72
N TYR A 21 5.78 7.78 -35.70
CA TYR A 21 6.48 7.80 -34.41
C TYR A 21 7.93 7.35 -34.56
N ASP A 22 8.88 8.09 -33.96
CA ASP A 22 10.32 7.77 -33.93
C ASP A 22 10.84 7.33 -32.54
N LEU A 23 9.93 6.81 -31.71
CA LEU A 23 10.20 6.54 -30.29
C LEU A 23 11.16 5.37 -30.06
N GLN A 24 11.07 4.30 -30.88
CA GLN A 24 11.79 3.05 -30.62
C GLN A 24 13.29 3.26 -30.48
N GLN A 25 13.94 3.83 -31.51
CA GLN A 25 15.39 4.02 -31.52
C GLN A 25 15.85 4.95 -30.40
N LYS A 26 15.08 6.01 -30.11
CA LYS A 26 15.41 6.96 -29.05
C LYS A 26 15.35 6.32 -27.66
N ILE A 27 14.33 5.51 -27.41
CA ILE A 27 14.16 4.80 -26.15
C ILE A 27 15.24 3.72 -26.00
N ASP A 28 15.44 2.88 -27.04
CA ASP A 28 16.43 1.81 -27.01
C ASP A 28 17.84 2.39 -26.76
N PHE A 29 18.20 3.48 -27.44
CA PHE A 29 19.47 4.18 -27.25
C PHE A 29 19.61 4.79 -25.84
N ALA A 30 18.55 5.42 -25.32
CA ALA A 30 18.55 5.98 -23.98
C ALA A 30 18.76 4.91 -22.90
N VAL A 31 18.21 3.70 -23.11
CA VAL A 31 18.49 2.55 -22.23
C VAL A 31 19.93 2.11 -22.39
N PHE A 32 20.36 1.76 -23.60
CA PHE A 32 21.73 1.36 -23.91
C PHE A 32 22.15 1.91 -25.28
N PRO A 33 23.31 2.59 -25.38
CA PRO A 33 24.35 2.76 -24.37
C PRO A 33 24.16 3.98 -23.45
N GLY A 34 23.01 4.64 -23.46
CA GLY A 34 22.80 5.93 -22.79
C GLY A 34 22.93 5.90 -21.26
N LEU A 35 22.14 5.07 -20.59
CA LEU A 35 22.01 5.09 -19.12
C LEU A 35 22.42 3.78 -18.44
N GLN A 36 22.32 2.65 -19.14
CA GLN A 36 22.58 1.32 -18.58
C GLN A 36 23.72 0.61 -19.32
N GLY A 37 24.31 -0.38 -18.65
CA GLY A 37 25.32 -1.28 -19.19
C GLY A 37 24.74 -2.65 -19.56
N GLY A 38 25.27 -3.72 -18.97
CA GLY A 38 24.84 -5.09 -19.25
C GLY A 38 23.41 -5.41 -18.75
N PRO A 39 22.60 -6.14 -19.54
CA PRO A 39 21.23 -6.50 -19.14
C PRO A 39 21.21 -7.56 -18.04
N HIS A 40 20.22 -7.47 -17.15
CA HIS A 40 19.98 -8.46 -16.10
C HIS A 40 19.09 -9.61 -16.62
N ASN A 41 19.70 -10.55 -17.33
CA ASN A 41 18.96 -11.62 -18.04
C ASN A 41 18.10 -12.50 -17.12
N HIS A 42 18.50 -12.72 -15.87
CA HIS A 42 17.69 -13.46 -14.88
C HIS A 42 16.37 -12.73 -14.57
N THR A 43 16.40 -11.40 -14.41
CA THR A 43 15.21 -10.58 -14.21
C THR A 43 14.33 -10.52 -15.47
N ILE A 44 14.93 -10.47 -16.65
CA ILE A 44 14.21 -10.51 -17.93
C ILE A 44 13.45 -11.84 -18.08
N ALA A 45 14.07 -12.96 -17.70
CA ALA A 45 13.41 -14.27 -17.69
C ALA A 45 12.24 -14.31 -16.70
N ALA A 46 12.45 -13.86 -15.46
CA ALA A 46 11.38 -13.80 -14.45
C ALA A 46 10.21 -12.89 -14.88
N LEU A 47 10.52 -11.73 -15.50
CA LEU A 47 9.51 -10.84 -16.06
C LEU A 47 8.70 -11.51 -17.17
N SER A 48 9.35 -12.31 -18.03
CA SER A 48 8.67 -13.05 -19.09
C SER A 48 7.69 -14.07 -18.52
N THR A 49 8.07 -14.78 -17.44
CA THR A 49 7.16 -15.65 -16.69
C THR A 49 5.97 -14.89 -16.11
N ALA A 50 6.21 -13.73 -15.51
CA ALA A 50 5.13 -12.88 -14.97
C ALA A 50 4.19 -12.36 -16.07
N LEU A 51 4.71 -12.02 -17.26
CA LEU A 51 3.90 -11.59 -18.41
C LEU A 51 3.03 -12.71 -18.98
N LEU A 52 3.50 -13.97 -18.90
CA LEU A 52 2.67 -15.12 -19.26
C LEU A 52 1.53 -15.31 -18.25
N GLN A 53 1.81 -15.21 -16.95
CA GLN A 53 0.78 -15.25 -15.90
C GLN A 53 -0.23 -14.12 -16.06
N ALA A 54 0.22 -12.91 -16.39
CA ALA A 54 -0.66 -11.74 -16.55
C ALA A 54 -1.69 -11.87 -17.69
N GLN A 55 -1.48 -12.81 -18.62
CA GLN A 55 -2.41 -13.10 -19.72
C GLN A 55 -3.49 -14.11 -19.33
N SER A 56 -3.40 -14.72 -18.15
CA SER A 56 -4.31 -15.79 -17.75
C SER A 56 -5.68 -15.27 -17.29
N PRO A 57 -6.77 -16.05 -17.47
CA PRO A 57 -8.08 -15.71 -16.93
C PRO A 57 -8.07 -15.52 -15.41
N GLU A 58 -7.27 -16.31 -14.69
CA GLU A 58 -7.12 -16.24 -13.24
C GLU A 58 -6.50 -14.92 -12.82
N PHE A 59 -5.52 -14.39 -13.57
CA PHE A 59 -4.94 -13.09 -13.29
C PHE A 59 -5.96 -11.96 -13.49
N LYS A 60 -6.84 -12.06 -14.50
CA LYS A 60 -7.94 -11.11 -14.68
C LYS A 60 -8.94 -11.17 -13.52
N ALA A 61 -9.28 -12.37 -13.06
CA ALA A 61 -10.15 -12.56 -11.89
C ALA A 61 -9.50 -11.96 -10.63
N TYR A 62 -8.21 -12.24 -10.39
CA TYR A 62 -7.41 -11.65 -9.32
C TYR A 62 -7.44 -10.12 -9.36
N GLN A 63 -7.17 -9.49 -10.52
CA GLN A 63 -7.21 -8.03 -10.63
C GLN A 63 -8.61 -7.45 -10.35
N SER A 64 -9.66 -8.17 -10.74
CA SER A 64 -11.04 -7.77 -10.42
C SER A 64 -11.30 -7.82 -8.91
N GLN A 65 -10.81 -8.87 -8.24
CA GLN A 65 -10.87 -9.01 -6.78
C GLN A 65 -10.08 -7.91 -6.06
N VAL A 66 -8.91 -7.51 -6.59
CA VAL A 66 -8.11 -6.40 -6.02
C VAL A 66 -8.91 -5.10 -5.97
N ILE A 67 -9.69 -4.80 -7.02
CA ILE A 67 -10.54 -3.60 -7.08
C ILE A 67 -11.77 -3.74 -6.18
N ALA A 68 -12.36 -4.93 -6.09
CA ALA A 68 -13.48 -5.18 -5.18
C ALA A 68 -13.05 -5.00 -3.71
N ASN A 69 -11.93 -5.60 -3.34
CA ASN A 69 -11.34 -5.51 -2.01
C ASN A 69 -10.96 -4.08 -1.62
N SER A 70 -10.35 -3.31 -2.54
CA SER A 70 -10.01 -1.90 -2.27
C SER A 70 -11.25 -1.05 -2.03
N ARG A 71 -12.35 -1.31 -2.73
CA ARG A 71 -13.64 -0.66 -2.50
C ARG A 71 -14.27 -1.08 -1.17
N ALA A 72 -14.19 -2.36 -0.81
CA ALA A 72 -14.73 -2.88 0.44
C ALA A 72 -14.09 -2.20 1.67
N VAL A 73 -12.74 -2.18 1.74
CA VAL A 73 -12.03 -1.53 2.86
C VAL A 73 -12.31 -0.03 2.93
N VAL A 74 -12.40 0.65 1.78
CA VAL A 74 -12.73 2.08 1.74
C VAL A 74 -14.16 2.33 2.22
N ALA A 75 -15.13 1.56 1.74
CA ALA A 75 -16.51 1.68 2.17
C ALA A 75 -16.65 1.46 3.67
N GLU A 76 -15.98 0.45 4.22
CA GLU A 76 -16.00 0.16 5.65
C GLU A 76 -15.32 1.24 6.49
N LEU A 77 -14.19 1.79 6.05
CA LEU A 77 -13.55 2.93 6.71
C LEU A 77 -14.43 4.19 6.68
N ILE A 78 -15.11 4.47 5.56
CA ILE A 78 -16.05 5.59 5.47
C ILE A 78 -17.23 5.40 6.44
N LYS A 79 -17.81 4.19 6.53
CA LYS A 79 -18.86 3.87 7.52
C LYS A 79 -18.39 4.12 8.95
N ARG A 80 -17.11 3.86 9.24
CA ARG A 80 -16.46 4.14 10.55
C ARG A 80 -16.10 5.61 10.76
N GLY A 81 -16.42 6.49 9.82
CA GLY A 81 -16.20 7.93 9.92
C GLY A 81 -14.77 8.35 9.60
N TYR A 82 -14.06 7.62 8.74
CA TYR A 82 -12.80 8.09 8.18
C TYR A 82 -13.03 8.95 6.93
N GLU A 83 -12.27 10.02 6.82
CA GLU A 83 -12.15 10.81 5.60
C GLU A 83 -11.17 10.13 4.64
N VAL A 84 -11.69 9.72 3.48
CA VAL A 84 -10.90 9.14 2.40
C VAL A 84 -10.76 10.18 1.30
N VAL A 85 -9.54 10.46 0.87
CA VAL A 85 -9.28 11.43 -0.19
C VAL A 85 -10.03 10.99 -1.45
N SER A 86 -10.71 11.93 -2.12
CA SER A 86 -11.63 11.69 -3.24
C SER A 86 -12.89 10.88 -2.93
N ASN A 87 -13.21 10.66 -1.65
CA ASN A 87 -14.42 9.97 -1.18
C ASN A 87 -14.57 8.52 -1.69
N GLY A 88 -13.47 7.86 -2.05
CA GLY A 88 -13.55 6.53 -2.65
C GLY A 88 -12.23 6.03 -3.20
N THR A 89 -12.32 4.96 -3.98
CA THR A 89 -11.25 4.49 -4.85
C THR A 89 -11.81 3.82 -6.10
N ASP A 90 -11.13 4.05 -7.23
CA ASP A 90 -11.37 3.37 -8.51
C ASP A 90 -10.19 2.46 -8.92
N ASN A 91 -9.23 2.26 -8.02
CA ASN A 91 -8.05 1.46 -8.27
C ASN A 91 -7.69 0.60 -7.05
N HIS A 92 -6.45 0.12 -6.98
CA HIS A 92 -5.98 -0.83 -5.97
C HIS A 92 -5.57 -0.20 -4.64
N LEU A 93 -5.62 1.14 -4.51
CA LEU A 93 -5.16 1.86 -3.33
C LEU A 93 -6.16 2.92 -2.87
N ALA A 94 -6.01 3.36 -1.63
CA ALA A 94 -6.77 4.48 -1.07
C ALA A 94 -5.88 5.31 -0.14
N LEU A 95 -6.23 6.58 0.01
CA LEU A 95 -5.53 7.51 0.88
C LEU A 95 -6.50 8.00 1.97
N VAL A 96 -6.18 7.69 3.22
CA VAL A 96 -7.03 7.94 4.38
C VAL A 96 -6.43 9.08 5.21
N ASP A 97 -7.21 10.13 5.47
CA ASP A 97 -6.80 11.27 6.30
C ASP A 97 -7.11 10.97 7.78
N VAL A 98 -6.18 10.30 8.45
CA VAL A 98 -6.30 9.94 9.87
C VAL A 98 -6.26 11.16 10.79
N LYS A 99 -5.67 12.27 10.34
CA LYS A 99 -5.60 13.51 11.10
C LYS A 99 -6.95 14.20 11.19
N LYS A 100 -7.69 14.33 10.08
CA LYS A 100 -9.05 14.86 10.12
C LYS A 100 -10.02 13.89 10.79
N SER A 101 -9.81 12.59 10.61
CA SER A 101 -10.71 11.56 11.14
C SER A 101 -10.58 11.34 12.65
N ARG A 102 -9.35 11.43 13.19
CA ARG A 102 -9.01 10.99 14.56
C ARG A 102 -8.00 11.89 15.27
N GLY A 103 -7.60 13.02 14.69
CA GLY A 103 -6.69 13.99 15.34
C GLY A 103 -5.23 13.55 15.47
N VAL A 104 -4.83 12.44 14.83
CA VAL A 104 -3.46 11.89 14.87
C VAL A 104 -2.77 11.97 13.52
N ASP A 105 -1.44 12.15 13.51
CA ASP A 105 -0.67 12.15 12.27
C ASP A 105 -0.33 10.73 11.79
N GLY A 106 -0.08 10.60 10.49
CA GLY A 106 0.21 9.32 9.85
C GLY A 106 1.50 8.67 10.33
N ALA A 107 2.47 9.43 10.85
CA ALA A 107 3.74 8.85 11.32
C ALA A 107 3.59 8.11 12.65
N ARG A 108 2.70 8.58 13.52
CA ARG A 108 2.34 7.86 14.76
C ARG A 108 1.50 6.63 14.46
N VAL A 109 0.52 6.77 13.56
CA VAL A 109 -0.35 5.66 13.15
C VAL A 109 0.46 4.54 12.48
N GLU A 110 1.33 4.88 11.53
CA GLU A 110 2.23 3.93 10.87
C GLU A 110 3.03 3.10 11.88
N PHE A 111 3.58 3.75 12.92
CA PHE A 111 4.39 3.07 13.93
C PHE A 111 3.58 2.09 14.80
N VAL A 112 2.39 2.48 15.25
CA VAL A 112 1.53 1.61 16.06
C VAL A 112 1.04 0.42 15.24
N LEU A 113 0.61 0.66 14.00
CA LEU A 113 0.19 -0.39 13.07
C LEU A 113 1.34 -1.35 12.75
N GLU A 114 2.54 -0.84 12.45
CA GLU A 114 3.72 -1.66 12.19
C GLU A 114 4.08 -2.54 13.39
N SER A 115 4.01 -1.97 14.60
CA SER A 115 4.23 -2.71 15.85
C SER A 115 3.19 -3.83 16.08
N ALA A 116 2.00 -3.67 15.50
CA ALA A 116 0.92 -4.65 15.50
C ALA A 116 0.89 -5.56 14.24
N ASN A 117 2.01 -5.68 13.51
CA ASN A 117 2.13 -6.48 12.27
C ASN A 117 1.27 -6.00 11.08
N MET A 118 0.84 -4.74 11.08
CA MET A 118 0.13 -4.11 9.95
C MET A 118 1.04 -3.09 9.26
N VAL A 119 1.51 -3.42 8.06
CA VAL A 119 2.40 -2.54 7.30
C VAL A 119 1.57 -1.59 6.44
N VAL A 120 1.61 -0.31 6.81
CA VAL A 120 1.06 0.79 5.99
C VAL A 120 2.16 1.81 5.69
N ASN A 121 1.87 2.79 4.85
CA ASN A 121 2.77 3.90 4.59
C ASN A 121 2.09 5.22 4.96
N LYS A 122 2.75 6.05 5.80
CA LYS A 122 2.34 7.44 6.01
C LYS A 122 2.46 8.22 4.70
N ASN A 123 1.45 9.02 4.37
CA ASN A 123 1.37 9.71 3.10
C ASN A 123 0.72 11.09 3.28
N THR A 124 1.27 12.10 2.59
CA THR A 124 0.71 13.45 2.60
C THR A 124 -0.73 13.45 2.07
N VAL A 125 -1.59 14.26 2.66
CA VAL A 125 -2.97 14.50 2.25
C VAL A 125 -3.20 15.97 1.89
N PRO A 126 -4.23 16.30 1.08
CA PRO A 126 -4.58 17.69 0.82
C PRO A 126 -4.80 18.49 2.12
N GLY A 127 -4.07 19.60 2.28
CA GLY A 127 -4.11 20.44 3.48
C GLY A 127 -2.94 20.26 4.44
N ASP A 128 -2.07 19.26 4.22
CA ASP A 128 -0.83 19.15 4.98
C ASP A 128 0.11 20.33 4.71
N LYS A 129 0.63 20.93 5.79
CA LYS A 129 1.56 22.06 5.73
C LYS A 129 3.02 21.64 5.51
N SER A 130 3.34 20.36 5.70
CA SER A 130 4.69 19.82 5.59
C SER A 130 4.65 18.36 5.17
N ALA A 131 5.47 18.00 4.19
CA ALA A 131 5.65 16.61 3.76
C ALA A 131 6.30 15.73 4.84
N PHE A 132 6.96 16.32 5.84
CA PHE A 132 7.59 15.58 6.95
C PHE A 132 6.62 15.18 8.06
N VAL A 133 5.42 15.78 8.09
CA VAL A 133 4.38 15.47 9.08
C VAL A 133 3.06 15.18 8.34
N PRO A 134 3.00 14.06 7.59
CA PRO A 134 1.82 13.70 6.82
C PRO A 134 0.63 13.39 7.72
N GLY A 135 -0.54 13.87 7.33
CA GLY A 135 -1.81 13.63 8.03
C GLY A 135 -2.49 12.31 7.68
N GLY A 136 -2.02 11.59 6.66
CA GLY A 136 -2.68 10.39 6.16
C GLY A 136 -1.83 9.13 6.11
N ILE A 137 -2.51 8.04 5.76
CA ILE A 137 -1.93 6.72 5.45
C ILE A 137 -2.44 6.23 4.10
N ARG A 138 -1.58 5.53 3.35
CA ARG A 138 -1.93 4.89 2.08
C ARG A 138 -2.11 3.39 2.28
N LEU A 139 -3.25 2.89 1.83
CA LEU A 139 -3.64 1.49 1.90
C LEU A 139 -3.68 0.89 0.49
N GLY A 140 -3.42 -0.41 0.37
CA GLY A 140 -3.48 -1.11 -0.91
C GLY A 140 -3.95 -2.55 -0.76
N ALA A 141 -4.80 -3.01 -1.69
CA ALA A 141 -5.36 -4.35 -1.69
C ALA A 141 -4.51 -5.49 -2.31
N PRO A 142 -3.53 -5.26 -3.22
CA PRO A 142 -2.91 -6.36 -3.98
C PRO A 142 -2.31 -7.49 -3.12
N ALA A 143 -1.53 -7.16 -2.09
CA ALA A 143 -0.75 -8.15 -1.35
C ALA A 143 -1.63 -9.17 -0.60
N LEU A 144 -2.66 -8.71 0.09
CA LEU A 144 -3.60 -9.60 0.81
C LEU A 144 -4.52 -10.34 -0.16
N THR A 145 -4.91 -9.70 -1.26
CA THR A 145 -5.69 -10.37 -2.33
C THR A 145 -4.90 -11.54 -2.94
N THR A 146 -3.59 -11.40 -3.14
CA THR A 146 -2.72 -12.50 -3.59
C THR A 146 -2.71 -13.68 -2.63
N ARG A 147 -2.92 -13.44 -1.33
CA ARG A 147 -3.08 -14.48 -0.31
C ARG A 147 -4.49 -15.08 -0.23
N GLY A 148 -5.42 -14.60 -1.05
CA GLY A 148 -6.79 -15.11 -1.13
C GLY A 148 -7.82 -14.31 -0.33
N CYS A 149 -7.48 -13.15 0.22
CA CYS A 149 -8.47 -12.31 0.91
C CYS A 149 -9.56 -11.81 -0.04
N THR A 150 -10.78 -11.74 0.46
CA THR A 150 -12.02 -11.30 -0.19
C THR A 150 -12.54 -10.00 0.44
N GLU A 151 -13.69 -9.51 -0.01
CA GLU A 151 -14.29 -8.27 0.49
C GLU A 151 -14.58 -8.33 2.01
N GLU A 152 -15.09 -9.45 2.51
CA GLU A 152 -15.37 -9.68 3.94
C GLU A 152 -14.07 -9.60 4.77
N ASP A 153 -13.00 -10.20 4.27
CA ASP A 153 -11.67 -10.12 4.89
C ASP A 153 -11.16 -8.67 4.94
N PHE A 154 -11.45 -7.87 3.92
CA PHE A 154 -11.08 -6.46 3.87
C PHE A 154 -11.95 -5.56 4.76
N GLU A 155 -13.17 -5.97 5.10
CA GLU A 155 -13.96 -5.35 6.18
C GLU A 155 -13.32 -5.61 7.55
N GLN A 156 -12.82 -6.83 7.78
CA GLN A 156 -12.05 -7.15 8.99
C GLN A 156 -10.72 -6.38 9.04
N VAL A 157 -10.03 -6.23 7.90
CA VAL A 157 -8.84 -5.36 7.80
C VAL A 157 -9.17 -3.91 8.16
N ALA A 158 -10.32 -3.38 7.71
CA ALA A 158 -10.77 -2.04 8.10
C ALA A 158 -11.05 -1.93 9.60
N ALA A 159 -11.56 -2.99 10.24
CA ALA A 159 -11.74 -3.04 11.68
C ALA A 159 -10.40 -2.96 12.42
N PHE A 160 -9.39 -3.77 12.04
CA PHE A 160 -8.07 -3.70 12.66
C PHE A 160 -7.36 -2.35 12.44
N LEU A 161 -7.55 -1.75 11.26
CA LEU A 161 -7.05 -0.40 10.99
C LEU A 161 -7.70 0.64 11.92
N ASP A 162 -9.02 0.56 12.12
CA ASP A 162 -9.73 1.46 13.01
C ASP A 162 -9.28 1.30 14.47
N ASP A 163 -9.12 0.05 14.94
CA ASP A 163 -8.61 -0.25 16.28
C ASP A 163 -7.19 0.30 16.48
N GLY A 164 -6.31 0.10 15.51
CA GLY A 164 -4.94 0.61 15.57
C GLY A 164 -4.86 2.14 15.54
N VAL A 165 -5.71 2.82 14.75
CA VAL A 165 -5.75 4.29 14.74
C VAL A 165 -6.34 4.83 16.04
N LYS A 166 -7.41 4.23 16.57
CA LYS A 166 -7.98 4.60 17.87
C LYS A 166 -6.97 4.42 19.01
N LEU A 167 -6.27 3.28 19.03
CA LEU A 167 -5.19 3.03 19.97
C LEU A 167 -4.08 4.08 19.83
N THR A 168 -3.71 4.46 18.61
CA THR A 168 -2.75 5.53 18.38
C THR A 168 -3.21 6.86 18.99
N ALA A 169 -4.49 7.22 18.83
CA ALA A 169 -5.06 8.44 19.40
C ALA A 169 -5.01 8.43 20.93
N GLU A 170 -5.47 7.34 21.55
CA GLU A 170 -5.42 7.15 23.00
C GLU A 170 -3.98 7.27 23.54
N LEU A 171 -3.03 6.56 22.92
CA LEU A 171 -1.63 6.58 23.34
C LEU A 171 -1.00 7.97 23.13
N ASN A 172 -1.37 8.68 22.07
CA ASN A 172 -0.85 10.03 21.81
C ASN A 172 -1.40 11.04 22.81
N GLU A 173 -2.66 10.91 23.26
CA GLU A 173 -3.21 11.72 24.35
C GLU A 173 -2.48 11.45 25.67
N ARG A 174 -2.30 10.18 26.04
CA ARG A 174 -1.53 9.78 27.24
C ARG A 174 -0.10 10.31 27.20
N ALA A 175 0.59 10.14 26.08
CA ALA A 175 1.96 10.62 25.89
C ALA A 175 2.03 12.16 26.02
N ARG A 176 1.07 12.89 25.43
CA ARG A 176 1.01 14.36 25.53
C ARG A 176 0.74 14.84 26.95
N ALA A 177 -0.07 14.13 27.74
CA ALA A 177 -0.27 14.42 29.15
C ALA A 177 1.04 14.31 29.96
N GLN A 178 2.00 13.50 29.48
CA GLN A 178 3.35 13.37 30.05
C GLN A 178 4.38 14.30 29.38
N GLY A 179 3.94 15.24 28.54
CA GLY A 179 4.82 16.20 27.86
C GLY A 179 5.50 15.69 26.58
N VAL A 180 5.18 14.47 26.13
CA VAL A 180 5.74 13.86 24.92
C VAL A 180 5.06 14.45 23.67
N LYS A 181 5.81 15.27 22.90
CA LYS A 181 5.28 15.99 21.72
C LYS A 181 5.88 15.54 20.39
N LYS A 182 7.13 15.09 20.38
CA LYS A 182 7.81 14.68 19.15
C LYS A 182 7.42 13.24 18.79
N VAL A 183 7.44 12.94 17.48
CA VAL A 183 7.14 11.58 17.00
C VAL A 183 8.16 10.58 17.54
N LYS A 184 9.45 10.94 17.58
CA LYS A 184 10.51 10.08 18.14
C LYS A 184 10.19 9.65 19.57
N ASP A 185 9.94 10.63 20.43
CA ASP A 185 9.67 10.41 21.86
C ASP A 185 8.34 9.62 22.06
N PHE A 186 7.35 9.80 21.17
CA PHE A 186 6.14 8.98 21.16
C PHE A 186 6.44 7.50 20.88
N LYS A 187 7.33 7.20 19.92
CA LYS A 187 7.72 5.80 19.63
C LYS A 187 8.41 5.16 20.83
N GLU A 188 9.29 5.91 21.50
CA GLU A 188 9.94 5.47 22.73
C GLU A 188 8.92 5.21 23.85
N PHE A 189 7.93 6.10 24.02
CA PHE A 189 6.82 5.91 24.97
C PHE A 189 6.06 4.60 24.70
N VAL A 190 5.58 4.38 23.47
CA VAL A 190 4.81 3.17 23.12
C VAL A 190 5.63 1.88 23.32
N THR A 191 6.95 1.94 23.11
CA THR A 191 7.84 0.78 23.26
C THR A 191 8.11 0.43 24.73
N ASN A 192 8.21 1.44 25.59
CA ASN A 192 8.69 1.28 26.97
C ASN A 192 7.57 1.28 28.02
N ASP A 193 6.43 1.91 27.73
CA ASP A 193 5.26 1.88 28.61
C ASP A 193 4.61 0.49 28.58
N ALA A 194 4.55 -0.17 29.73
CA ALA A 194 4.09 -1.56 29.81
C ALA A 194 2.63 -1.73 29.35
N GLU A 195 1.75 -0.78 29.68
CA GLU A 195 0.35 -0.81 29.27
C GLU A 195 0.19 -0.54 27.77
N ALA A 196 0.91 0.46 27.24
CA ALA A 196 0.90 0.74 25.79
C ALA A 196 1.38 -0.48 25.00
N LYS A 197 2.46 -1.11 25.45
CA LYS A 197 3.01 -2.30 24.82
C LYS A 197 2.03 -3.47 24.85
N ASP A 198 1.39 -3.74 25.99
CA ASP A 198 0.41 -4.84 26.12
C ASP A 198 -0.81 -4.65 25.19
N LYS A 199 -1.29 -3.41 25.05
CA LYS A 199 -2.37 -3.08 24.10
C LYS A 199 -1.96 -3.32 22.66
N VAL A 200 -0.76 -2.90 22.27
CA VAL A 200 -0.21 -3.13 20.92
C VAL A 200 0.03 -4.63 20.67
N ASP A 201 0.57 -5.35 21.65
CA ASP A 201 0.80 -6.80 21.56
C ASP A 201 -0.52 -7.59 21.48
N THR A 202 -1.60 -7.08 22.09
CA THR A 202 -2.95 -7.65 21.93
C THR A 202 -3.43 -7.50 20.49
N LEU A 203 -3.41 -6.29 19.94
CA LEU A 203 -3.77 -6.07 18.53
C LEU A 203 -2.90 -6.89 17.59
N LYS A 204 -1.59 -7.00 17.89
CA LYS A 204 -0.65 -7.83 17.13
C LYS A 204 -1.07 -9.30 17.10
N ARG A 205 -1.49 -9.86 18.25
CA ARG A 205 -1.94 -11.25 18.34
C ARG A 205 -3.17 -11.48 17.47
N ASP A 206 -4.15 -10.59 17.53
CA ASP A 206 -5.39 -10.71 16.77
C ASP A 206 -5.15 -10.61 15.27
N VAL A 207 -4.35 -9.62 14.83
CA VAL A 207 -3.92 -9.47 13.44
C VAL A 207 -3.16 -10.71 12.97
N THR A 208 -2.22 -11.20 13.78
CA THR A 208 -1.42 -12.39 13.44
C THR A 208 -2.29 -13.63 13.30
N ALA A 209 -3.26 -13.82 14.20
CA ALA A 209 -4.21 -14.93 14.15
C ALA A 209 -5.07 -14.88 12.89
N PHE A 210 -5.53 -13.70 12.48
CA PHE A 210 -6.27 -13.50 11.24
C PHE A 210 -5.42 -13.84 10.00
N VAL A 211 -4.23 -13.24 9.86
CA VAL A 211 -3.42 -13.42 8.65
C VAL A 211 -2.81 -14.82 8.50
N ARG A 212 -2.78 -15.63 9.56
CA ARG A 212 -2.35 -17.04 9.55
C ARG A 212 -3.39 -18.00 8.95
N GLN A 213 -4.61 -17.54 8.75
CA GLN A 213 -5.65 -18.35 8.09
C GLN A 213 -5.46 -18.45 6.58
N PHE A 214 -4.61 -17.59 6.01
CA PHE A 214 -4.36 -17.50 4.57
C PHE A 214 -3.04 -18.18 4.20
N PRO A 215 -2.91 -18.76 2.99
CA PRO A 215 -1.68 -19.40 2.53
C PRO A 215 -0.48 -18.46 2.46
N THR A 216 0.72 -19.04 2.55
CA THR A 216 1.97 -18.39 2.14
C THR A 216 2.09 -18.39 0.61
N ILE A 217 2.76 -17.37 0.06
CA ILE A 217 2.93 -17.21 -1.39
C ILE A 217 4.42 -17.26 -1.73
N GLY A 218 4.78 -18.20 -2.61
CA GLY A 218 6.16 -18.39 -3.08
C GLY A 218 7.01 -19.34 -2.23
N PHE A 219 6.47 -19.89 -1.13
CA PHE A 219 7.12 -20.90 -0.28
C PHE A 219 6.08 -21.70 0.52
N SER A 220 6.46 -22.90 1.00
CA SER A 220 5.62 -23.75 1.85
C SER A 220 5.82 -23.43 3.34
N GLU A 221 4.74 -23.49 4.13
CA GLU A 221 4.80 -23.34 5.59
C GLU A 221 5.59 -24.48 6.26
N GLU A 222 5.57 -25.67 5.66
CA GLU A 222 6.27 -26.85 6.19
C GLU A 222 7.78 -26.63 6.26
N ASP A 223 8.32 -25.87 5.30
CA ASP A 223 9.74 -25.55 5.14
C ASP A 223 10.18 -24.33 5.96
N MET A 224 9.25 -23.64 6.64
CA MET A 224 9.59 -22.44 7.40
C MET A 224 10.42 -22.77 8.64
N LYS A 225 11.52 -22.03 8.82
CA LYS A 225 12.34 -22.07 10.04
C LYS A 225 11.58 -21.59 11.28
N TYR A 226 10.69 -20.61 11.12
CA TYR A 226 9.92 -20.01 12.22
C TYR A 226 8.43 -20.25 11.99
N LYS A 227 7.83 -21.14 12.78
CA LYS A 227 6.42 -21.55 12.65
C LYS A 227 5.50 -20.93 13.71
N ASN A 228 6.08 -20.37 14.77
CA ASN A 228 5.36 -19.83 15.93
C ASN A 228 5.26 -18.32 15.91
#